data_AF-A0A0F9DC49-F1
#
_entry.id   AF-A0A0F9DC49-F1
#
_cell.length_a   1.000
_cell.length_b   1.000
_cell.length_c   1.000
_cell.angle_alpha   90.00
_cell.angle_beta   90.00
_cell.angle_gamma   90.00
#
_symmetry.space_group_name_H-M   'P 1'
#
loop_
_entity.id
_entity.type
_entity.pdbx_description
1 polymer ?
#
loop_
_entity_poly.entity_id
_entity_poly.type
_entity_poly.pdbx_seq_one_letter_code
_entity_poly.pdbx_strand_id
1 'polypeptide(L)'
;MGKFRLAVSLKMQQEKFSRFVRPPLPKWLDPNRIVYWAKGSVRLRYQYWSNLYWATPPWLNEEQMAEMKEIYDTCPEGCNVDHIVPLKNAIVCGLHVPWNLQHLTFKENMRKGNRWWPDHPNKTVELFELGIEPYQMGLL
;
A
#
# COMPACT_ATOMS: atom_id res chain seq x y z
N MET A 1 11.77 13.27 1.31
CA MET A 1 12.50 12.28 0.46
C MET A 1 12.19 10.88 0.91
N GLY A 2 11.10 10.29 0.41
CA GLY A 2 10.57 9.05 0.95
C GLY A 2 10.22 8.03 -0.13
N LYS A 3 10.84 6.85 0.00
CA LYS A 3 10.11 5.58 0.06
C LYS A 3 9.84 4.75 -1.20
N PHE A 4 10.54 4.93 -2.32
CA PHE A 4 10.52 3.90 -3.39
C PHE A 4 11.70 2.91 -3.32
N ARG A 5 11.96 2.35 -2.14
CA ARG A 5 13.06 1.37 -1.93
C ARG A 5 12.75 -0.03 -2.46
N LEU A 6 11.49 -0.32 -2.80
CA LEU A 6 11.03 -1.66 -3.17
C LEU A 6 11.36 -2.01 -4.63
N ALA A 7 11.16 -1.11 -5.58
CA ALA A 7 11.32 -1.44 -7.00
C ALA A 7 12.75 -1.68 -7.45
N VAL A 8 13.72 -0.96 -6.87
CA VAL A 8 15.13 -1.15 -7.20
C VAL A 8 15.59 -2.56 -6.82
N SER A 9 15.05 -3.12 -5.74
CA SER A 9 15.35 -4.51 -5.34
C SER A 9 14.75 -5.54 -6.28
N LEU A 10 13.54 -5.30 -6.79
CA LEU A 10 12.82 -6.25 -7.65
C LEU A 10 13.43 -6.32 -9.06
N LYS A 11 13.92 -5.19 -9.61
CA LYS A 11 14.54 -5.13 -10.95
C LYS A 11 15.72 -6.08 -11.10
N MET A 12 16.60 -6.17 -10.10
CA MET A 12 17.77 -7.06 -10.13
C MET A 12 17.41 -8.56 -10.05
N GLN A 13 16.16 -8.90 -9.72
CA GLN A 13 15.77 -10.28 -9.43
C GLN A 13 14.81 -10.87 -10.48
N GLN A 14 14.00 -10.07 -11.17
CA GLN A 14 13.08 -10.56 -12.21
C GLN A 14 13.79 -11.24 -13.41
N GLU A 15 15.05 -10.88 -13.73
CA GLU A 15 15.80 -11.55 -14.80
C GLU A 15 16.21 -13.00 -14.45
N LYS A 16 16.19 -13.37 -13.17
CA LYS A 16 16.61 -14.71 -12.69
C LYS A 16 15.46 -15.59 -12.24
N PHE A 17 14.27 -15.04 -12.07
CA PHE A 17 13.11 -15.75 -11.52
C PHE A 17 11.87 -15.51 -12.36
N SER A 18 11.00 -16.51 -12.48
CA SER A 18 9.71 -16.36 -13.14
C SER A 18 8.96 -15.15 -12.59
N ARG A 19 8.26 -14.39 -13.45
CA ARG A 19 7.42 -13.25 -13.04
C ARG A 19 6.32 -13.59 -12.02
N PHE A 20 6.06 -14.88 -11.81
CA PHE A 20 5.10 -15.36 -10.81
C PHE A 20 5.75 -15.73 -9.48
N VAL A 21 7.09 -15.71 -9.41
CA VAL A 21 7.87 -16.07 -8.22
C VAL A 21 8.38 -14.79 -7.57
N ARG A 22 8.08 -14.62 -6.28
CA ARG A 22 8.70 -13.54 -5.50
C ARG A 22 10.19 -13.81 -5.38
N PRO A 23 11.01 -12.78 -5.51
CA PRO A 23 12.43 -12.96 -5.32
C PRO A 23 12.79 -13.10 -3.82
N PRO A 24 14.04 -13.45 -3.50
CA PRO A 24 14.50 -13.50 -2.11
C PRO A 24 14.32 -12.16 -1.39
N LEU A 25 13.97 -12.22 -0.11
CA LEU A 25 13.79 -11.04 0.73
C LEU A 25 15.03 -10.14 0.69
N PRO A 26 14.86 -8.81 0.52
CA PRO A 26 15.99 -7.89 0.60
C PRO A 26 16.59 -7.90 2.01
N LYS A 27 17.90 -7.63 2.11
CA LYS A 27 18.64 -7.65 3.40
C LYS A 27 18.02 -6.79 4.50
N TRP A 28 17.32 -5.71 4.14
CA TRP A 28 16.65 -4.82 5.09
C TRP A 28 15.26 -5.32 5.54
N LEU A 29 14.71 -6.36 4.90
CA LEU A 29 13.49 -7.06 5.30
C LEU A 29 13.79 -8.46 5.86
N ASP A 30 15.06 -8.84 5.93
CA ASP A 30 15.50 -10.13 6.45
C ASP A 30 15.12 -10.25 7.94
N PRO A 31 14.24 -11.20 8.31
CA PRO A 31 13.80 -11.40 9.69
C PRO A 31 14.94 -11.82 10.63
N ASN A 32 16.05 -12.33 10.10
CA ASN A 32 17.24 -12.66 10.89
C ASN A 32 18.12 -11.44 11.18
N ARG A 33 17.97 -10.34 10.43
CA ARG A 33 18.71 -9.08 10.63
C ARG A 33 17.97 -8.07 11.48
N ILE A 34 16.66 -7.95 11.30
CA ILE A 34 15.83 -7.07 12.12
C ILE A 34 15.18 -7.93 13.18
N VAL A 35 15.80 -7.92 14.34
CA VAL A 35 15.43 -8.78 15.46
C VAL A 35 13.94 -8.59 15.78
N TYR A 36 13.20 -9.69 15.86
CA TYR A 36 11.81 -9.74 16.34
C TYR A 36 11.60 -9.04 17.71
N TRP A 37 12.69 -8.75 18.43
CA TRP A 37 12.75 -8.01 19.69
C TRP A 37 12.81 -6.48 19.53
N ALA A 38 12.89 -5.96 18.30
CA ALA A 38 12.91 -4.53 18.05
C ALA A 38 11.66 -3.88 18.65
N LYS A 39 11.85 -2.79 19.40
CA LYS A 39 10.76 -2.02 20.03
C LYS A 39 10.56 -0.69 19.31
N GLY A 40 9.36 -0.13 19.43
CA GLY A 40 9.05 1.21 18.95
C GLY A 40 9.16 1.38 17.42
N SER A 41 9.77 2.49 17.00
CA SER A 41 9.81 2.95 15.60
C SER A 41 10.46 1.96 14.63
N VAL A 42 11.43 1.17 15.09
CA VAL A 42 12.12 0.16 14.28
C VAL A 42 11.15 -0.94 13.86
N ARG A 43 10.35 -1.46 14.81
CA ARG A 43 9.32 -2.47 14.54
C ARG A 43 8.24 -1.93 13.62
N LEU A 44 7.77 -0.70 13.87
CA LEU A 44 6.76 -0.06 13.02
C LEU A 44 7.24 0.10 11.58
N ARG A 45 8.50 0.50 11.40
CA ARG A 45 9.14 0.61 10.09
C ARG A 45 9.25 -0.75 9.41
N TYR A 46 9.70 -1.80 10.12
CA TYR A 46 9.77 -3.16 9.60
C TYR A 46 8.40 -3.65 9.11
N GLN A 47 7.37 -3.51 9.96
CA GLN A 47 6.00 -3.91 9.61
C GLN A 47 5.48 -3.16 8.39
N TYR A 48 5.72 -1.84 8.31
CA TYR A 48 5.35 -1.03 7.15
C TYR A 48 5.98 -1.58 5.86
N TRP A 49 7.30 -1.80 5.85
CA TRP A 49 7.99 -2.29 4.67
C TRP A 49 7.64 -3.74 4.33
N SER A 50 7.40 -4.59 5.34
CA SER A 50 6.92 -5.95 5.16
C SER A 50 5.57 -5.97 4.46
N ASN A 51 4.62 -5.17 4.93
CA ASN A 51 3.28 -5.09 4.34
C ASN A 51 3.35 -4.65 2.88
N LEU A 52 4.15 -3.62 2.57
CA LEU A 52 4.33 -3.19 1.18
C LEU A 52 4.95 -4.30 0.32
N TYR A 53 6.01 -4.95 0.78
CA TYR A 53 6.67 -6.02 0.02
C TYR A 53 5.70 -7.16 -0.32
N TRP A 54 4.95 -7.64 0.67
CA TRP A 54 3.99 -8.73 0.47
C TRP A 54 2.78 -8.30 -0.35
N ALA A 55 2.38 -7.03 -0.27
CA ALA A 55 1.30 -6.50 -1.09
C ALA A 55 1.72 -6.20 -2.54
N THR A 56 3.01 -6.00 -2.82
CA THR A 56 3.53 -5.82 -4.19
C THR A 56 3.53 -7.16 -4.91
N PRO A 57 2.74 -7.34 -5.98
CA PRO A 57 2.73 -8.60 -6.71
C PRO A 57 4.02 -8.80 -7.51
N PRO A 58 4.57 -10.03 -7.62
CA PRO A 58 5.79 -10.29 -8.37
C PRO A 58 5.62 -10.10 -9.89
N TRP A 59 4.37 -10.12 -10.37
CA TRP A 59 4.01 -10.05 -11.78
C TRP A 59 3.94 -8.64 -12.34
N LEU A 60 4.18 -7.60 -11.53
CA LEU A 60 4.28 -6.22 -12.03
C LEU A 60 5.43 -6.10 -13.03
N ASN A 61 5.13 -5.48 -14.17
CA ASN A 61 6.13 -5.21 -15.20
C ASN A 61 6.91 -3.91 -14.92
N GLU A 62 7.93 -3.63 -15.73
CA GLU A 62 8.77 -2.44 -15.52
C GLU A 62 8.00 -1.12 -15.65
N GLU A 63 7.03 -1.06 -16.55
CA GLU A 63 6.20 0.13 -16.78
C GLU A 63 5.33 0.44 -15.55
N GLN A 64 4.65 -0.56 -15.00
CA GLN A 64 3.84 -0.41 -13.78
C GLN A 64 4.69 -0.05 -12.57
N MET A 65 5.91 -0.59 -12.49
CA MET A 65 6.86 -0.23 -11.45
C MET A 65 7.37 1.21 -11.61
N ALA A 66 7.57 1.67 -12.84
CA ALA A 66 7.91 3.05 -13.15
C ALA A 66 6.74 4.00 -12.84
N GLU A 67 5.50 3.61 -13.13
CA GLU A 67 4.29 4.37 -12.79
C GLU A 67 4.16 4.54 -11.28
N MET A 68 4.36 3.48 -10.50
CA MET A 68 4.39 3.60 -9.04
C MET A 68 5.47 4.58 -8.57
N LYS A 69 6.67 4.53 -9.17
CA LYS A 69 7.76 5.47 -8.84
C LYS A 69 7.32 6.91 -9.11
N GLU A 70 6.71 7.14 -10.27
CA GLU A 70 6.24 8.46 -10.69
C GLU A 70 5.18 9.00 -9.72
N ILE A 71 4.23 8.17 -9.27
CA ILE A 71 3.24 8.55 -8.25
C ILE A 71 3.91 9.00 -6.94
N TYR A 72 5.01 8.35 -6.52
CA TYR A 72 5.76 8.80 -5.35
C TYR A 72 6.55 10.09 -5.59
N ASP A 73 7.17 10.23 -6.75
CA ASP A 73 8.03 11.37 -7.07
C ASP A 73 7.22 12.65 -7.35
N THR A 74 6.02 12.51 -7.92
CA THR A 74 5.09 13.61 -8.21
C THR A 74 4.17 13.96 -7.05
N CYS A 75 4.36 13.34 -5.87
CA CYS A 75 3.52 13.60 -4.70
C CYS A 75 3.59 15.08 -4.29
N PRO A 76 2.47 15.83 -4.34
CA PRO A 76 2.47 17.26 -4.04
C PRO A 76 2.92 17.56 -2.62
N GLU A 77 3.47 18.76 -2.40
CA GLU A 77 3.73 19.24 -1.06
C GLU A 77 2.43 19.31 -0.24
N GLY A 78 2.46 18.88 1.02
CA GLY A 78 1.25 18.78 1.85
C GLY A 78 0.46 17.47 1.68
N CYS A 79 0.87 16.59 0.75
CA CYS A 79 0.22 15.31 0.48
C CYS A 79 1.07 14.10 0.89
N ASN A 80 0.42 12.94 0.94
CA ASN A 80 1.04 11.62 0.98
C ASN A 80 0.49 10.75 -0.16
N VAL A 81 1.30 9.79 -0.59
CA VAL A 81 0.81 8.64 -1.34
C VAL A 81 0.14 7.67 -0.36
N ASP A 82 -1.14 7.38 -0.60
CA ASP A 82 -1.97 6.46 0.17
C ASP A 82 -2.54 5.35 -0.72
N HIS A 83 -3.02 4.27 -0.12
CA HIS A 83 -3.66 3.16 -0.83
C HIS A 83 -5.18 3.34 -0.88
N ILE A 84 -5.79 3.32 -2.06
CA ILE A 84 -7.25 3.44 -2.23
C ILE A 84 -7.97 2.33 -1.43
N VAL A 85 -7.60 1.07 -1.70
CA VAL A 85 -7.98 -0.10 -0.91
C VAL A 85 -6.88 -0.40 0.10
N PRO A 86 -7.18 -0.50 1.42
CA PRO A 86 -6.16 -0.63 2.45
C PRO A 86 -5.42 -1.97 2.35
N LEU A 87 -4.10 -1.92 2.57
CA LEU A 87 -3.26 -3.14 2.64
C LEU A 87 -3.54 -3.98 3.90
N LYS A 88 -4.07 -3.35 4.95
CA LYS A 88 -4.34 -4.00 6.23
C LYS A 88 -5.72 -3.60 6.74
N ASN A 89 -6.70 -4.47 6.50
CA ASN A 89 -8.04 -4.37 7.04
C ASN A 89 -8.54 -5.78 7.42
N ALA A 90 -9.61 -5.87 8.21
CA ALA A 90 -10.19 -7.14 8.62
C ALA A 90 -11.01 -7.83 7.51
N ILE A 91 -11.47 -7.08 6.51
CA ILE A 91 -12.41 -7.52 5.47
C ILE A 91 -11.72 -7.61 4.11
N VAL A 92 -10.79 -6.70 3.81
CA VAL A 92 -10.10 -6.63 2.51
C VAL A 92 -8.58 -6.53 2.67
N CYS A 93 -7.86 -6.91 1.61
CA CYS A 93 -6.43 -6.72 1.47
C CYS A 93 -6.14 -6.15 0.07
N GLY A 94 -5.79 -4.87 0.01
CA GLY A 94 -5.37 -4.21 -1.24
C GLY A 94 -3.97 -4.65 -1.69
N LEU A 95 -3.67 -4.40 -2.95
CA LEU A 95 -2.34 -4.64 -3.53
C LEU A 95 -1.50 -3.35 -3.51
N HIS A 96 -0.18 -3.46 -3.48
CA HIS A 96 0.71 -2.32 -3.68
C HIS A 96 1.11 -2.23 -5.15
N VAL A 97 0.25 -1.58 -5.93
CA VAL A 97 0.23 -1.49 -7.40
C VAL A 97 -0.19 -0.07 -7.82
N PRO A 98 0.12 0.44 -9.02
CA PRO A 98 -0.08 1.85 -9.34
C PRO A 98 -1.55 2.27 -9.28
N TRP A 99 -2.47 1.46 -9.81
CA TRP A 99 -3.92 1.72 -9.77
C TRP A 99 -4.56 1.58 -8.37
N ASN A 100 -3.80 1.22 -7.34
CA ASN A 100 -4.26 1.26 -5.95
C ASN A 100 -3.60 2.39 -5.15
N LEU A 101 -2.84 3.28 -5.78
CA LEU A 101 -2.21 4.43 -5.13
C LEU A 101 -2.94 5.73 -5.49
N GLN A 102 -2.99 6.65 -4.55
CA GLN A 102 -3.55 7.99 -4.74
C GLN A 102 -2.80 9.03 -3.90
N HIS A 103 -2.84 10.29 -4.30
CA HIS A 103 -2.41 11.39 -3.44
C HIS A 103 -3.56 11.83 -2.54
N LEU A 104 -3.29 11.96 -1.25
CA LEU A 104 -4.21 12.55 -0.28
C LEU A 104 -3.47 13.57 0.56
N THR A 105 -4.14 14.66 0.93
CA THR A 105 -3.60 15.57 1.94
C THR A 105 -3.36 14.83 3.27
N PHE A 106 -2.47 15.33 4.12
CA PHE A 106 -2.28 14.78 5.47
C PHE A 106 -3.61 14.60 6.22
N LYS A 107 -4.49 15.60 6.14
CA LYS A 107 -5.80 15.60 6.81
C LYS A 107 -6.71 14.51 6.26
N GLU A 108 -6.82 14.37 4.94
CA GLU A 108 -7.65 13.34 4.31
C GLU A 108 -7.13 11.94 4.59
N ASN A 109 -5.81 11.74 4.48
CA ASN A 109 -5.18 10.46 4.78
C ASN A 109 -5.46 10.00 6.23
N MET A 110 -5.34 10.92 7.20
CA MET A 110 -5.67 10.64 8.61
C MET A 110 -7.16 10.31 8.79
N ARG A 111 -8.05 11.05 8.11
CA ARG A 111 -9.49 10.83 8.17
C ARG A 111 -9.89 9.50 7.54
N LYS A 112 -9.29 9.13 6.40
CA LYS A 112 -9.52 7.88 5.68
C LYS A 112 -9.04 6.68 6.50
N GLY A 113 -7.76 6.69 6.87
CA GLY A 113 -7.08 5.54 7.47
C GLY A 113 -7.36 4.24 6.69
N ASN A 114 -7.57 3.14 7.43
CA ASN A 114 -7.94 1.84 6.85
C ASN A 114 -9.45 1.57 6.93
N ARG A 115 -10.28 2.61 7.02
CA ARG A 115 -11.73 2.53 7.27
C ARG A 115 -12.60 2.86 6.06
N TRP A 116 -11.99 3.16 4.93
CA TRP A 116 -12.72 3.52 3.72
C TRP A 116 -11.99 2.94 2.49
N TRP A 117 -12.78 2.43 1.56
CA TRP A 117 -12.42 2.01 0.20
C TRP A 117 -13.70 1.99 -0.65
N PRO A 118 -13.61 1.98 -1.99
CA PRO A 118 -14.78 1.75 -2.86
C PRO A 118 -15.50 0.46 -2.48
N ASP A 119 -16.83 0.49 -2.40
CA ASP A 119 -17.65 -0.68 -2.01
C ASP A 119 -17.45 -1.18 -0.57
N HIS A 120 -16.96 -0.32 0.32
CA HIS A 120 -16.95 -0.62 1.76
C HIS A 120 -18.37 -1.00 2.24
N PRO A 121 -18.57 -2.16 2.89
CA PRO A 121 -19.92 -2.69 3.20
C PRO A 121 -20.71 -1.77 4.12
N ASN A 122 -20.05 -1.15 5.10
CA ASN A 122 -20.66 -0.18 6.01
C ASN A 122 -20.39 1.26 5.58
N LYS A 123 -20.56 1.59 4.29
CA LYS A 123 -20.17 2.88 3.66
C LYS A 123 -20.25 4.04 4.67
N THR A 124 -19.09 4.55 5.10
CA THR A 124 -19.03 5.76 5.93
C THR A 124 -19.55 6.89 5.07
N VAL A 125 -20.81 7.25 5.25
CA VAL A 125 -21.58 8.18 4.39
C VAL A 125 -20.92 9.56 4.27
N GLU A 126 -19.95 9.90 5.12
CA GLU A 126 -19.50 11.28 5.31
C GLU A 126 -18.06 11.60 4.86
N LEU A 127 -17.30 10.64 4.31
CA LEU A 127 -15.88 10.92 4.04
C LEU A 127 -15.60 11.70 2.75
N PHE A 128 -16.49 11.72 1.76
CA PHE A 128 -16.22 12.45 0.50
C PHE A 128 -17.41 13.24 -0.05
N GLU A 129 -18.50 13.44 0.70
CA GLU A 129 -19.67 14.26 0.29
C GLU A 129 -20.12 14.09 -1.17
N LEU A 130 -19.97 12.89 -1.74
CA LEU A 130 -20.68 12.54 -2.96
C LEU A 130 -21.96 11.87 -2.49
N GLY A 131 -23.06 12.62 -2.56
CA GLY A 131 -24.40 12.22 -2.14
C GLY A 131 -24.84 10.92 -2.79
N ILE A 132 -24.49 9.80 -2.16
CA ILE A 132 -25.00 8.47 -2.50
C ILE A 132 -25.90 8.07 -1.36
N GLU A 133 -27.20 8.10 -1.64
CA GLU A 133 -28.26 7.60 -0.76
C GLU A 133 -27.88 6.22 -0.19
N PRO A 134 -28.00 6.00 1.13
CA PRO A 134 -27.70 4.72 1.72
C PRO A 134 -28.66 3.67 1.15
N TYR A 135 -28.12 2.74 0.36
CA TYR A 135 -28.86 1.55 -0.05
C TYR A 135 -29.35 0.86 1.22
N GLN A 136 -30.67 0.77 1.35
CA GLN A 136 -31.36 0.10 2.44
C GLN A 136 -30.87 -1.34 2.54
N MET A 137 -29.96 -1.62 3.47
CA MET A 137 -29.75 -2.98 3.94
C MET A 137 -30.95 -3.34 4.80
N GLY A 138 -31.97 -3.87 4.12
CA GLY A 138 -33.11 -4.51 4.75
C GLY A 138 -32.64 -5.63 5.66
N LEU A 139 -33.16 -5.61 6.88
CA LEU A 139 -33.13 -6.73 7.83
C LEU A 139 -33.67 -7.99 7.13
N LEU A 140 -32.85 -9.05 7.11
CA LEU A 140 -33.27 -10.45 7.13
C LEU A 140 -32.37 -11.19 8.12
#